data_AF-A0A914GH69-F1
#
_entry.id   AF-A0A914GH69-F1
#
_cell.length_a   1.000
_cell.length_b   1.000
_cell.length_c   1.000
_cell.angle_alpha   90.00
_cell.angle_beta   90.00
_cell.angle_gamma   90.00
#
_symmetry.space_group_name_H-M   'P 1'
#
loop_
_entity.id
_entity.type
_entity.pdbx_description
1 polymer ?
#
loop_
_entity_poly.entity_id
_entity_poly.type
_entity_poly.pdbx_seq_one_letter_code
_entity_poly.pdbx_strand_id
1 'polypeptide(L)'
;MVSVRSATWTVVLIELVLSTAMLIASLAVASAQAQSVNIDNIPQKPSLSVIATCIISFCLMASAIFAMFGLSGNQSGFLLPHIFFSIVVCIFHATLSTISLISWTEEISSIDGDWLIMFSGSLLFQACFLTAVYLEMRCYRRMT
;
A
#
# COMPACT_ATOMS: atom_id res chain seq x y z
N MET A 1 -21.71 9.15 18.03
CA MET A 1 -20.86 7.94 17.87
C MET A 1 -20.87 7.57 16.40
N VAL A 2 -19.75 7.63 15.69
CA VAL A 2 -19.67 7.21 14.28
C VAL A 2 -19.85 5.68 14.26
N SER A 3 -20.77 5.18 13.43
CA SER A 3 -20.94 3.73 13.23
C SER A 3 -19.66 3.14 12.64
N VAL A 4 -19.22 1.97 13.12
CA VAL A 4 -18.01 1.29 12.61
C VAL A 4 -18.07 1.12 11.09
N ARG A 5 -19.26 0.85 10.54
CA ARG A 5 -19.49 0.77 9.09
C ARG A 5 -19.21 2.08 8.37
N SER A 6 -19.61 3.21 8.94
CA SER A 6 -19.32 4.54 8.37
C SER A 6 -17.84 4.87 8.43
N ALA A 7 -17.16 4.51 9.53
CA ALA A 7 -15.71 4.71 9.66
C ALA A 7 -14.94 3.85 8.64
N THR A 8 -15.28 2.57 8.51
CA THR A 8 -14.69 1.67 7.51
C THR A 8 -14.93 2.17 6.09
N TRP A 9 -16.12 2.70 5.79
CA TRP A 9 -16.39 3.27 4.47
C TRP A 9 -15.48 4.45 4.13
N THR A 10 -15.26 5.36 5.07
CA THR A 10 -14.31 6.48 4.90
C THR A 10 -12.88 5.99 4.72
N VAL A 11 -12.45 4.99 5.51
CA VAL A 11 -11.10 4.41 5.41
C VAL A 11 -10.87 3.78 4.04
N VAL A 12 -11.79 2.92 3.58
CA VAL A 12 -11.70 2.26 2.26
C VAL A 12 -11.68 3.28 1.12
N LEU A 13 -12.42 4.39 1.25
CA LEU A 13 -12.34 5.50 0.28
C LEU A 13 -10.97 6.17 0.24
N ILE A 14 -10.37 6.43 1.41
CA ILE A 14 -9.03 7.00 1.49
C ILE A 14 -8.02 6.04 0.85
N GLU A 15 -8.13 4.74 1.14
CA GLU A 15 -7.28 3.70 0.52
C GLU A 15 -7.47 3.60 -0.98
N LEU A 16 -8.69 3.80 -1.50
CA LEU A 16 -8.95 3.88 -2.93
C LEU A 16 -8.21 5.07 -3.58
N VAL A 17 -8.26 6.24 -2.96
CA VAL A 17 -7.53 7.42 -3.46
C VAL A 17 -6.02 7.21 -3.39
N LEU A 18 -5.51 6.64 -2.30
CA LEU A 18 -4.07 6.37 -2.16
C LEU A 18 -3.58 5.28 -3.11
N SER A 19 -4.35 4.22 -3.33
CA SER A 19 -3.99 3.14 -4.26
C SER A 19 -4.00 3.62 -5.72
N THR A 20 -4.93 4.50 -6.10
CA THR A 20 -4.92 5.13 -7.43
C THR A 20 -3.71 6.04 -7.62
N ALA A 21 -3.39 6.88 -6.63
CA ALA A 21 -2.20 7.72 -6.67
C ALA A 21 -0.91 6.89 -6.75
N MET A 22 -0.81 5.81 -5.97
CA MET A 22 0.33 4.89 -5.96
C MET A 22 0.50 4.16 -7.30
N LEU A 23 -0.62 3.73 -7.92
CA LEU A 23 -0.59 3.10 -9.24
C LEU A 23 -0.05 4.06 -10.31
N ILE A 24 -0.56 5.30 -10.34
CA ILE A 24 -0.12 6.31 -11.31
C ILE A 24 1.37 6.64 -11.10
N ALA A 25 1.79 6.85 -9.85
CA ALA A 25 3.19 7.13 -9.52
C ALA A 25 4.11 5.98 -9.93
N SER A 26 3.71 4.73 -9.67
CA SER A 26 4.50 3.54 -10.01
C SER A 26 4.58 3.32 -11.52
N LEU A 27 3.49 3.57 -12.27
CA LEU A 27 3.50 3.53 -13.74
C LEU A 27 4.39 4.63 -14.33
N ALA A 28 4.43 5.82 -13.73
CA ALA A 28 5.31 6.89 -14.17
C ALA A 28 6.79 6.48 -13.97
N VAL A 29 7.13 5.91 -12.80
CA VAL A 29 8.48 5.38 -12.54
C VAL A 29 8.83 4.22 -13.49
N ALA A 30 7.91 3.28 -13.70
CA ALA A 30 8.13 2.17 -14.64
C ALA A 30 8.38 2.67 -16.06
N SER A 31 7.63 3.69 -16.49
CA SER A 31 7.78 4.31 -17.80
C SER A 31 9.10 5.06 -17.93
N ALA A 32 9.50 5.80 -16.90
CA ALA A 32 10.80 6.46 -16.85
C ALA A 32 11.95 5.44 -16.93
N GLN A 33 11.87 4.34 -16.18
CA GLN A 33 12.85 3.26 -16.24
C GLN A 33 12.90 2.65 -17.65
N ALA A 34 11.76 2.34 -18.26
CA ALA A 34 11.70 1.77 -19.60
C ALA A 34 12.23 2.68 -20.72
N GLN A 35 12.19 4.01 -20.53
CA GLN A 35 12.72 5.00 -21.47
C GLN A 35 14.17 5.42 -21.18
N SER A 36 14.72 5.00 -20.04
CA SER A 36 16.08 5.35 -19.63
C SER A 36 17.12 4.33 -20.15
N VAL A 37 18.36 4.80 -20.28
CA VAL A 37 19.53 3.97 -20.59
C VAL A 37 20.48 3.98 -19.41
N ASN A 38 21.12 2.85 -19.14
CA ASN A 38 22.17 2.75 -18.14
C ASN A 38 23.48 3.40 -18.63
N ILE A 39 24.49 3.48 -17.76
CA ILE A 39 25.81 4.05 -18.05
C ILE A 39 26.50 3.38 -19.26
N ASP A 40 26.17 2.12 -19.53
CA ASP A 40 26.66 1.34 -20.67
C ASP A 40 25.80 1.51 -21.96
N ASN A 41 24.90 2.49 -22.01
CA ASN A 41 23.91 2.71 -23.09
C ASN A 41 22.93 1.55 -23.33
N ILE A 42 22.76 0.66 -22.34
CA ILE A 42 21.80 -0.44 -22.41
C ILE A 42 20.44 0.04 -21.93
N PRO A 43 19.32 -0.24 -22.65
CA PRO A 43 17.98 0.07 -22.18
C PRO A 43 17.70 -0.53 -20.81
N GLN A 44 17.26 0.30 -19.86
CA GLN A 44 16.86 -0.20 -18.55
C GLN A 44 15.50 -0.90 -18.62
N LYS A 45 15.34 -1.93 -17.80
CA LYS A 45 14.04 -2.58 -17.58
C LYS A 45 13.48 -2.11 -16.25
N PRO A 46 12.14 -1.94 -16.14
CA PRO A 46 11.54 -1.59 -14.87
C PRO A 46 11.87 -2.63 -13.81
N SER A 47 12.25 -2.15 -12.63
CA SER A 47 12.61 -2.99 -11.50
C SER A 47 11.43 -3.84 -11.03
N LEU A 48 11.71 -5.04 -10.50
CA LEU A 48 10.68 -5.98 -10.05
C LEU A 48 9.83 -5.38 -8.91
N SER A 49 10.42 -4.55 -8.05
CA SER A 49 9.70 -3.83 -6.99
C SER A 49 8.68 -2.84 -7.54
N VAL A 50 9.02 -2.09 -8.60
CA VAL A 50 8.09 -1.17 -9.27
C VAL A 50 6.94 -1.92 -9.94
N ILE A 51 7.25 -3.01 -10.65
CA ILE A 51 6.22 -3.86 -11.27
C ILE A 51 5.27 -4.45 -10.20
N ALA A 52 5.83 -4.97 -9.10
CA ALA A 52 5.05 -5.50 -8.00
C ALA A 52 4.14 -4.42 -7.38
N THR A 53 4.67 -3.19 -7.19
CA THR A 53 3.89 -2.06 -6.65
C THR A 53 2.73 -1.69 -7.57
N CYS A 54 2.91 -1.69 -8.90
CA CYS A 54 1.82 -1.50 -9.85
C CYS A 54 0.72 -2.55 -9.70
N ILE A 55 1.09 -3.85 -9.67
CA ILE A 55 0.13 -4.95 -9.58
C ILE A 55 -0.64 -4.88 -8.26
N ILE A 56 0.07 -4.71 -7.14
CA ILE A 56 -0.52 -4.63 -5.80
C ILE A 56 -1.47 -3.43 -5.71
N SER A 57 -1.06 -2.26 -6.22
CA SER A 57 -1.91 -1.05 -6.20
C SER A 57 -3.19 -1.24 -7.01
N PHE A 58 -3.09 -1.88 -8.17
CA PHE A 58 -4.25 -2.21 -9.00
C PHE A 58 -5.20 -3.19 -8.30
N CYS A 59 -4.67 -4.26 -7.71
CA CYS A 59 -5.46 -5.23 -6.94
C CYS A 59 -6.14 -4.56 -5.72
N LEU A 60 -5.42 -3.70 -5.01
CA LEU A 60 -5.96 -2.99 -3.85
C LEU A 60 -7.11 -2.07 -4.28
N MET A 61 -6.93 -1.29 -5.36
CA MET A 61 -7.98 -0.45 -5.94
C MET A 61 -9.23 -1.27 -6.31
N ALA A 62 -9.07 -2.39 -7.04
CA ALA A 62 -10.20 -3.25 -7.42
C ALA A 62 -10.90 -3.82 -6.18
N SER A 63 -10.14 -4.27 -5.18
CA SER A 63 -10.68 -4.82 -3.93
C SER A 63 -11.41 -3.77 -3.09
N ALA A 64 -10.93 -2.53 -3.06
CA ALA A 64 -11.57 -1.41 -2.37
C ALA A 64 -12.93 -1.09 -2.98
N ILE A 65 -13.04 -1.12 -4.32
CA ILE A 65 -14.34 -0.97 -5.01
C ILE A 65 -15.31 -2.07 -4.59
N PHE A 66 -14.87 -3.34 -4.55
CA PHE A 66 -15.71 -4.43 -4.07
C PHE A 66 -16.11 -4.25 -2.60
N ALA A 67 -15.18 -3.85 -1.73
CA ALA A 67 -15.48 -3.58 -0.32
C ALA A 67 -16.51 -2.46 -0.16
N MET A 68 -16.43 -1.39 -0.95
CA MET A 68 -17.45 -0.33 -0.95
C MET A 68 -18.84 -0.84 -1.35
N PHE A 69 -18.94 -1.72 -2.36
CA PHE A 69 -20.21 -2.35 -2.71
C PHE A 69 -20.73 -3.25 -1.58
N GLY A 70 -19.86 -4.02 -0.93
CA GLY A 70 -20.19 -4.81 0.26
C GLY A 70 -20.71 -3.97 1.41
N LEU A 71 -20.04 -2.86 1.69
CA LEU A 71 -20.43 -1.88 2.70
C LEU A 71 -21.72 -1.15 2.33
N SER A 72 -22.10 -1.02 1.07
CA SER A 72 -23.38 -0.44 0.66
C SER A 72 -24.52 -1.46 0.80
N GLY A 73 -24.33 -2.66 0.25
CA GLY A 73 -25.32 -3.75 0.25
C GLY A 73 -25.44 -4.54 1.55
N ASN A 74 -24.68 -4.17 2.59
CA ASN A 74 -24.54 -4.92 3.84
C ASN A 74 -24.12 -6.39 3.66
N GLN A 75 -23.26 -6.66 2.68
CA GLN A 75 -22.79 -7.99 2.34
C GLN A 75 -21.32 -8.15 2.76
N SER A 76 -21.11 -8.83 3.89
CA SER A 76 -19.78 -9.01 4.50
C SER A 76 -18.79 -9.74 3.59
N GLY A 77 -19.25 -10.66 2.74
CA GLY A 77 -18.40 -11.44 1.83
C GLY A 77 -17.53 -10.60 0.88
N PHE A 78 -18.00 -9.42 0.48
CA PHE A 78 -17.25 -8.53 -0.40
C PHE A 78 -16.13 -7.75 0.29
N LEU A 79 -16.05 -7.76 1.63
CA LEU A 79 -14.93 -7.16 2.37
C LEU A 79 -13.70 -8.09 2.43
N LEU A 80 -13.89 -9.41 2.31
CA LEU A 80 -12.81 -10.39 2.46
C LEU A 80 -11.66 -10.21 1.46
N PRO A 81 -11.91 -9.99 0.15
CA PRO A 81 -10.84 -9.75 -0.81
C PRO A 81 -10.00 -8.53 -0.43
N HIS A 82 -10.64 -7.46 0.05
CA HIS A 82 -9.95 -6.24 0.45
C HIS A 82 -9.08 -6.46 1.68
N ILE A 83 -9.63 -7.08 2.74
CA ILE A 83 -8.86 -7.43 3.94
C ILE A 83 -7.63 -8.28 3.57
N PHE A 84 -7.80 -9.25 2.67
CA PHE A 84 -6.68 -10.08 2.19
C PHE A 84 -5.60 -9.24 1.49
N PHE A 85 -5.97 -8.41 0.51
CA PHE A 85 -4.99 -7.57 -0.19
C PHE A 85 -4.35 -6.54 0.72
N SER A 86 -5.09 -5.98 1.69
CA SER A 86 -4.53 -5.06 2.68
C SER A 86 -3.49 -5.75 3.57
N ILE A 87 -3.69 -7.02 3.96
CA ILE A 87 -2.66 -7.80 4.66
C ILE A 87 -1.42 -8.01 3.77
N VAL A 88 -1.61 -8.34 2.49
CA VAL A 88 -0.49 -8.52 1.53
C VAL A 88 0.33 -7.23 1.39
N VAL A 89 -0.33 -6.08 1.27
CA VAL A 89 0.32 -4.75 1.20
C VAL A 89 1.13 -4.48 2.46
N CYS A 90 0.57 -4.77 3.64
CA CYS A 90 1.26 -4.62 4.91
C CYS A 90 2.55 -5.43 4.97
N ILE A 91 2.51 -6.70 4.55
CA ILE A 91 3.68 -7.59 4.53
C ILE A 91 4.71 -7.09 3.52
N PHE A 92 4.27 -6.71 2.32
CA PHE A 92 5.14 -6.18 1.27
C PHE A 92 5.87 -4.92 1.72
N HIS A 93 5.14 -3.95 2.30
CA HIS A 93 5.72 -2.71 2.80
C HIS A 93 6.65 -2.94 4.00
N ALA A 94 6.30 -3.85 4.92
CA ALA A 94 7.18 -4.24 6.02
C ALA A 94 8.50 -4.82 5.50
N THR A 95 8.44 -5.68 4.48
CA THR A 95 9.62 -6.33 3.89
C THR A 95 10.53 -5.30 3.19
N LEU A 96 9.95 -4.36 2.42
CA LEU A 96 10.73 -3.28 1.81
C LEU A 96 11.38 -2.37 2.85
N SER A 97 10.64 -2.06 3.92
CA SER A 97 11.12 -1.20 4.99
C SER A 97 12.25 -1.86 5.79
N THR A 98 12.17 -3.17 6.05
CA THR A 98 13.26 -3.90 6.73
C THR A 98 14.49 -4.03 5.83
N ILE A 99 14.33 -4.29 4.54
CA ILE A 99 15.46 -4.30 3.59
C ILE A 99 16.16 -2.94 3.58
N SER A 100 15.39 -1.85 3.49
CA SER A 100 15.93 -0.48 3.51
C SER A 100 16.62 -0.14 4.84
N LEU A 101 16.11 -0.66 5.96
CA LEU A 101 16.73 -0.50 7.27
C LEU A 101 18.07 -1.26 7.34
N ILE A 102 18.10 -2.51 6.86
CA ILE A 102 19.33 -3.34 6.85
C ILE A 102 20.40 -2.69 5.99
N SER A 103 20.06 -2.26 4.76
CA SER A 103 21.02 -1.61 3.87
C SER A 103 21.62 -0.34 4.49
N TRP A 104 20.82 0.42 5.25
CA TRP A 104 21.31 1.58 5.98
C TRP A 104 22.25 1.19 7.13
N THR A 105 21.89 0.16 7.92
CA THR A 105 22.75 -0.28 9.04
C THR A 105 24.11 -0.79 8.58
N GLU A 106 24.20 -1.35 7.37
CA GLU A 106 25.46 -1.83 6.79
C GLU A 106 26.35 -0.68 6.29
N GLU A 107 25.78 0.45 5.87
CA GLU A 107 26.54 1.59 5.33
C GLU A 107 27.13 2.55 6.38
N ILE A 108 26.82 2.40 7.68
CA ILE A 108 27.24 3.29 8.79
C ILE A 108 27.26 4.76 8.34
N SER A 109 26.17 5.21 7.75
CA SER A 109 26.00 6.64 7.42
C SER A 109 25.51 7.36 8.68
N SER A 110 26.06 8.55 8.93
CA SER A 110 25.54 9.47 9.95
C SER A 110 24.03 9.61 9.79
N ILE A 111 23.27 9.62 10.90
CA ILE A 111 21.82 9.86 10.87
C ILE A 111 21.56 11.17 10.14
N ASP A 112 21.12 11.07 8.88
CA ASP A 112 20.69 12.20 8.06
C ASP A 112 19.18 12.40 8.24
N GLY A 113 18.73 13.64 8.06
CA GLY A 113 17.32 14.02 8.18
C GLY A 113 16.42 13.23 7.23
N ASP A 114 16.90 12.95 6.02
CA ASP A 114 16.16 12.22 4.98
C ASP A 114 15.85 10.78 5.40
N TRP A 115 16.80 10.11 6.06
CA TRP A 115 16.60 8.76 6.58
C TRP A 115 15.54 8.75 7.69
N LEU A 116 15.60 9.73 8.60
CA LEU A 116 14.66 9.82 9.72
C LEU A 116 13.23 10.09 9.20
N ILE A 117 13.09 10.93 8.17
CA ILE A 117 11.82 11.18 7.50
C ILE A 117 11.29 9.91 6.83
N MET A 118 12.12 9.18 6.09
CA MET A 118 11.73 7.92 5.44
C MET A 118 11.29 6.86 6.46
N PHE A 119 12.08 6.66 7.51
CA PHE A 119 11.80 5.66 8.55
C PHE A 119 10.53 5.99 9.34
N SER A 120 10.39 7.24 9.80
CA SER A 120 9.20 7.68 10.53
C SER A 120 7.94 7.66 9.66
N GLY A 121 8.05 8.05 8.38
CA GLY A 121 6.98 7.96 7.40
C GLY A 121 6.54 6.51 7.16
N SER A 122 7.49 5.58 7.01
CA SER A 122 7.21 4.15 6.85
C SER A 122 6.50 3.57 8.08
N LEU A 123 6.97 3.87 9.30
CA LEU A 123 6.32 3.44 10.54
C LEU A 123 4.90 3.98 10.67
N LEU A 124 4.70 5.27 10.36
CA LEU A 124 3.39 5.89 10.42
C LEU A 124 2.43 5.26 9.41
N PHE A 125 2.90 5.02 8.18
CA PHE A 125 2.12 4.32 7.16
C PHE A 125 1.70 2.94 7.66
N GLN A 126 2.64 2.16 8.21
CA GLN A 126 2.36 0.83 8.74
C GLN A 126 1.31 0.85 9.87
N ALA A 127 1.43 1.81 10.81
CA ALA A 127 0.49 1.94 11.92
C ALA A 127 -0.92 2.33 11.46
N CYS A 128 -1.02 3.28 10.53
CA CYS A 128 -2.30 3.68 9.92
C CYS A 128 -2.94 2.51 9.18
N PHE A 129 -2.17 1.77 8.39
CA PHE A 129 -2.67 0.65 7.58
C PHE A 129 -3.12 -0.53 8.45
N LEU A 130 -2.39 -0.86 9.52
CA LEU A 130 -2.84 -1.86 10.50
C LEU A 130 -4.13 -1.45 11.21
N THR A 131 -4.28 -0.16 11.51
CA THR A 131 -5.51 0.38 12.11
C THR A 131 -6.69 0.29 11.13
N ALA A 132 -6.46 0.53 9.84
CA ALA A 132 -7.46 0.37 8.80
C ALA A 132 -7.94 -1.09 8.68
N VAL A 133 -7.00 -2.03 8.55
CA VAL A 133 -7.30 -3.47 8.51
C VAL A 133 -8.06 -3.93 9.76
N TYR A 134 -7.68 -3.42 10.93
CA TYR A 134 -8.38 -3.71 12.18
C TYR A 134 -9.85 -3.23 12.16
N LEU A 135 -10.09 -2.03 11.65
CA LEU A 135 -11.44 -1.49 11.49
C LEU A 135 -12.27 -2.30 10.50
N GLU A 136 -11.68 -2.73 9.39
CA GLU A 136 -12.33 -3.60 8.40
C GLU A 136 -12.71 -4.95 9.00
N MET A 137 -11.81 -5.61 9.71
CA MET A 137 -12.10 -6.88 10.39
C MET A 137 -13.21 -6.72 11.42
N ARG A 138 -13.21 -5.61 12.18
CA ARG A 138 -14.30 -5.30 13.12
C ARG A 138 -15.62 -5.05 12.41
N CYS A 139 -15.60 -4.39 11.25
CA CYS A 139 -16.80 -4.17 10.45
C CYS A 139 -17.34 -5.47 9.89
N TYR A 140 -16.48 -6.30 9.29
CA TYR A 140 -16.81 -7.62 8.78
C TYR A 140 -17.52 -8.47 9.84
N ARG A 141 -16.95 -8.56 11.05
CA ARG A 141 -17.54 -9.32 12.18
C ARG A 141 -18.88 -8.78 12.67
N ARG A 142 -19.19 -7.51 12.42
CA ARG A 142 -20.49 -6.91 12.80
C ARG A 142 -21.56 -7.09 11.71
N MET A 143 -21.15 -7.41 10.49
CA MET A 143 -22.04 -7.61 9.34
C MET A 143 -22.38 -9.09 9.12
N THR A 144 -21.56 -10.01 9.62
CA THR A 144 -21.82 -11.46 9.75
C THR A 144 -22.73 -11.76 10.92
#